data_AF-A0A3Q0EW93-F1
#
_entry.id   AF-A0A3Q0EW93-F1
#
_cell.length_a   1.000
_cell.length_b   1.000
_cell.length_c   1.000
_cell.angle_alpha   90.00
_cell.angle_beta   90.00
_cell.angle_gamma   90.00
#
_symmetry.space_group_name_H-M   'P 1'
#
loop_
_entity.id
_entity.type
_entity.pdbx_description
1 polymer ?
#
loop_
_entity_poly.entity_id
_entity_poly.type
_entity_poly.pdbx_seq_one_letter_code
_entity_poly.pdbx_strand_id
1 'polypeptide(L)'
;MNKGAGETSYAMNSSVQNTIISCAEAWRKKAIVQILCTSWPEKMGIADMGCSSGPNALRVISEIVDGVYATTRLLEWPPPELVVHLNDLFAN
;
A
#
# COMPACT_ATOMS: atom_id res chain seq x y z
N MET A 1 3.49 -8.56 -15.65
CA MET A 1 2.12 -8.28 -16.16
C MET A 1 2.21 -7.62 -17.54
N ASN A 2 1.11 -7.43 -18.29
CA ASN A 2 1.17 -6.67 -19.55
C ASN A 2 1.59 -5.22 -19.28
N LYS A 3 2.70 -4.80 -19.87
CA LYS A 3 3.35 -3.52 -19.58
C LYS A 3 2.62 -2.34 -20.23
N GLY A 4 2.95 -1.14 -19.76
CA GLY A 4 2.51 0.12 -20.34
C GLY A 4 1.13 0.55 -19.86
N ALA A 5 0.55 1.52 -20.57
CA ALA A 5 -0.73 2.14 -20.23
C ALA A 5 -1.76 2.04 -21.38
N GLY A 6 -1.52 1.14 -22.35
CA GLY A 6 -2.43 0.90 -23.47
C GLY A 6 -3.65 0.06 -23.07
N GLU A 7 -4.61 -0.10 -23.98
CA GLU A 7 -5.88 -0.80 -23.72
C GLU A 7 -5.73 -2.26 -23.29
N THR A 8 -4.63 -2.94 -23.67
CA THR A 8 -4.34 -4.33 -23.29
C THR A 8 -3.37 -4.43 -22.12
N SER A 9 -2.92 -3.30 -21.58
CA SER A 9 -2.02 -3.25 -20.43
C SER A 9 -2.71 -3.71 -19.15
N TYR A 10 -1.92 -4.16 -18.19
CA TYR A 10 -2.44 -4.49 -16.88
C TYR A 10 -3.03 -3.27 -16.17
N ALA A 11 -2.43 -2.09 -16.35
CA ALA A 11 -2.91 -0.84 -15.75
C ALA A 11 -4.38 -0.55 -16.10
N MET A 12 -4.82 -0.92 -17.31
CA MET A 12 -6.19 -0.72 -17.79
C MET A 12 -7.12 -1.92 -17.55
N ASN A 13 -6.59 -3.09 -17.17
CA ASN A 13 -7.34 -4.34 -17.07
C ASN A 13 -7.23 -5.02 -15.69
N SER A 14 -6.89 -4.28 -14.64
CA SER A 14 -6.66 -4.82 -13.30
C SER A 14 -7.87 -4.73 -12.36
N SER A 15 -9.10 -4.74 -12.89
CA SER A 15 -10.33 -4.51 -12.12
C SER A 15 -10.64 -5.63 -11.12
N VAL A 16 -10.42 -6.89 -11.50
CA VAL A 16 -10.63 -8.04 -10.61
C VAL A 16 -9.66 -7.97 -9.42
N GLN A 17 -8.39 -7.69 -9.69
CA GLN A 17 -7.36 -7.52 -8.66
C GLN A 17 -7.68 -6.33 -7.76
N ASN A 18 -8.17 -5.23 -8.34
CA ASN A 18 -8.61 -4.06 -7.58
C ASN A 18 -9.70 -4.42 -6.57
N THR A 19 -10.72 -5.18 -6.98
CA THR A 19 -11.80 -5.68 -6.11
C THR A 19 -11.26 -6.56 -4.98
N ILE A 20 -10.38 -7.51 -5.30
CA ILE A 20 -9.76 -8.40 -4.29
C ILE A 20 -8.98 -7.58 -3.26
N ILE A 21 -8.21 -6.58 -3.71
CA ILE A 21 -7.45 -5.70 -2.82
C ILE A 21 -8.39 -4.91 -1.89
N SER A 22 -9.54 -4.46 -2.39
CA SER A 22 -10.53 -3.72 -1.59
C SER A 22 -11.20 -4.61 -0.53
N CYS A 23 -11.38 -5.91 -0.79
CA CYS A 23 -11.86 -6.85 0.24
C CYS A 23 -10.95 -6.89 1.48
N ALA A 24 -9.66 -6.57 1.34
CA ALA A 24 -8.68 -6.59 2.43
C ALA A 24 -8.50 -5.22 3.12
N GLU A 25 -9.21 -4.17 2.71
CA GLU A 25 -9.01 -2.80 3.21
C GLU A 25 -9.17 -2.69 4.73
N ALA A 26 -10.25 -3.25 5.27
CA ALA A 26 -10.54 -3.22 6.71
C ALA A 26 -9.45 -3.93 7.54
N TRP A 27 -8.93 -5.04 7.01
CA TRP A 27 -7.87 -5.81 7.67
C TRP A 27 -6.55 -5.04 7.66
N ARG A 28 -6.26 -4.36 6.55
CA ARG A 28 -5.07 -3.51 6.43
C ARG A 28 -5.10 -2.35 7.42
N LYS A 29 -6.23 -1.64 7.53
CA LYS A 29 -6.43 -0.57 8.52
C LYS A 29 -6.23 -1.06 9.95
N LYS A 30 -6.81 -2.22 10.29
CA LYS A 30 -6.63 -2.84 11.61
C LYS A 30 -5.16 -3.19 11.89
N ALA A 31 -4.45 -3.75 10.91
CA ALA A 31 -3.04 -4.10 11.05
C ALA A 31 -2.16 -2.86 11.30
N ILE A 32 -2.41 -1.76 10.58
CA ILE A 32 -1.68 -0.50 10.78
C ILE A 32 -1.82 0.01 12.21
N VAL A 33 -3.05 0.09 12.72
CA VAL A 33 -3.32 0.50 14.10
C VAL A 33 -2.60 -0.42 15.09
N GLN A 34 -2.68 -1.74 14.88
CA GLN A 34 -2.04 -2.70 15.76
C GLN A 34 -0.51 -2.53 15.79
N ILE A 35 0.14 -2.35 14.64
CA ILE A 35 1.58 -2.15 14.55
C ILE A 35 1.99 -0.89 15.33
N LEU A 36 1.31 0.23 15.08
CA LEU A 36 1.63 1.52 15.71
C LEU A 36 1.39 1.52 17.23
N CYS A 37 0.34 0.85 17.70
CA CYS A 37 0.07 0.72 19.13
C CYS A 37 1.02 -0.25 19.85
N THR A 38 1.57 -1.25 19.14
CA THR A 38 2.46 -2.26 19.74
C THR A 38 3.91 -1.78 19.79
N SER A 39 4.37 -1.15 18.73
CA SER A 39 5.74 -0.66 18.62
C SER A 39 5.74 0.62 17.79
N TRP A 40 5.96 1.76 18.43
CA TRP A 40 6.09 3.03 17.73
C TRP A 40 7.47 3.15 17.08
N PRO A 41 7.57 3.15 15.74
CA PRO A 41 8.86 3.25 15.08
C PRO A 41 9.21 4.71 14.75
N GLU A 42 10.49 5.05 14.71
CA GLU A 42 10.94 6.32 14.08
C GLU A 42 10.86 6.24 12.55
N LYS A 43 11.10 5.05 11.99
CA LYS A 43 11.00 4.74 10.55
C LYS A 43 10.17 3.48 10.32
N MET A 44 9.20 3.56 9.42
CA MET A 44 8.35 2.44 9.03
C MET A 44 8.58 2.08 7.56
N GLY A 45 9.03 0.85 7.32
CA GLY A 45 9.14 0.28 5.98
C GLY A 45 7.81 -0.32 5.52
N ILE A 46 7.43 -0.03 4.28
CA ILE A 46 6.26 -0.60 3.60
C ILE A 46 6.77 -1.28 2.33
N ALA A 47 6.53 -2.57 2.17
CA ALA A 47 6.93 -3.32 0.98
C ALA A 47 5.70 -3.92 0.29
N ASP A 48 5.52 -3.58 -0.99
CA ASP A 48 4.56 -4.24 -1.88
C ASP A 48 5.29 -5.27 -2.74
N MET A 49 4.96 -6.56 -2.57
CA MET A 49 5.63 -7.68 -3.23
C MET A 49 4.80 -8.17 -4.40
N GLY A 50 5.19 -7.77 -5.62
CA GLY A 50 4.42 -8.00 -6.84
C GLY A 50 3.61 -6.76 -7.25
N CYS A 51 4.26 -5.59 -7.27
CA CYS A 51 3.60 -4.31 -7.48
C CYS A 51 3.04 -4.12 -8.89
N SER A 52 3.51 -4.89 -9.88
CA SER A 52 3.15 -4.75 -11.29
C SER A 52 3.41 -3.32 -11.80
N SER A 53 2.87 -2.96 -12.97
CA SER A 53 2.94 -1.60 -13.56
C SER A 53 1.57 -0.88 -13.52
N GLY A 54 0.63 -1.36 -12.69
CA GLY A 54 -0.75 -0.85 -12.60
C GLY A 54 -1.01 0.08 -11.41
N PRO A 55 -2.17 0.75 -11.35
CA PRO A 55 -2.48 1.77 -10.33
C PRO A 55 -2.71 1.18 -8.94
N ASN A 56 -2.96 -0.13 -8.85
CA ASN A 56 -3.35 -0.82 -7.62
C ASN A 56 -2.30 -0.68 -6.51
N ALA A 57 -1.00 -0.82 -6.83
CA ALA A 57 0.08 -0.72 -5.86
C ALA A 57 0.09 0.66 -5.18
N LEU A 58 0.05 1.74 -5.97
CA LEU A 58 0.03 3.10 -5.45
C LEU A 58 -1.22 3.40 -4.63
N ARG A 59 -2.38 2.88 -5.03
CA ARG A 59 -3.61 2.99 -4.23
C ARG A 59 -3.45 2.33 -2.86
N VAL A 60 -2.91 1.11 -2.82
CA VAL A 60 -2.66 0.39 -1.57
C VAL A 60 -1.69 1.15 -0.68
N ILE A 61 -0.60 1.68 -1.23
CA ILE A 61 0.36 2.50 -0.50
C ILE A 61 -0.30 3.76 0.05
N SER A 62 -1.11 4.47 -0.74
CA SER A 62 -1.85 5.66 -0.28
C SER A 62 -2.75 5.32 0.91
N GLU A 63 -3.52 4.23 0.82
CA GLU A 63 -4.40 3.78 1.91
C GLU A 63 -3.61 3.42 3.19
N ILE A 64 -2.40 2.87 3.05
CA ILE A 64 -1.53 2.60 4.20
C ILE A 64 -1.03 3.90 4.82
N VAL A 65 -0.52 4.81 3.99
CA VAL A 65 -0.01 6.12 4.41
C VAL A 65 -1.10 6.90 5.15
N ASP A 66 -2.31 6.97 4.59
CA ASP A 66 -3.46 7.62 5.21
C ASP A 66 -3.82 6.96 6.55
N GLY A 67 -3.81 5.63 6.60
CA GLY A 67 -4.05 4.89 7.85
C GLY A 67 -3.01 5.19 8.93
N VAL A 68 -1.73 5.30 8.56
CA VAL A 68 -0.66 5.66 9.49
C VAL A 68 -0.88 7.07 10.01
N TYR A 69 -1.06 8.05 9.13
CA TYR A 69 -1.25 9.45 9.54
C TYR A 69 -2.52 9.63 10.39
N ALA A 70 -3.63 8.99 10.01
CA ALA A 70 -4.87 9.04 10.81
C ALA A 70 -4.65 8.47 12.22
N THR A 71 -3.93 7.34 12.33
CA THR A 71 -3.62 6.73 13.63
C THR A 71 -2.68 7.61 14.44
N THR A 72 -1.64 8.17 13.83
CA THR A 72 -0.67 9.04 14.52
C THR A 72 -1.34 10.29 15.09
N ARG A 73 -2.29 10.88 14.34
CA ARG A 73 -3.11 12.01 14.80
C ARG A 73 -4.00 11.63 15.98
N LEU A 74 -4.62 10.45 15.95
CA LEU A 74 -5.47 9.96 17.05
C LEU A 74 -4.67 9.71 18.33
N LEU A 75 -3.45 9.22 18.21
CA LEU A 75 -2.55 8.94 19.33
C LEU A 75 -1.76 10.17 19.80
N GLU A 76 -1.89 11.31 19.11
CA GLU A 76 -1.11 12.54 19.34
C GLU A 76 0.41 12.32 19.29
N TRP A 77 0.85 11.40 18.43
CA TRP A 77 2.26 11.04 18.28
C TRP A 77 2.81 11.50 16.92
N PRO A 78 4.11 11.82 16.81
CA PRO A 78 4.71 12.32 15.57
C PRO A 78 4.83 11.22 14.51
N PRO A 79 4.35 11.42 13.27
CA PRO A 79 4.33 10.37 12.27
C PRO A 79 5.75 9.83 11.96
N PRO A 80 5.90 8.51 11.77
CA PRO A 80 7.19 7.93 11.40
C PRO A 80 7.60 8.35 9.99
N GLU A 81 8.91 8.34 9.71
CA GLU A 81 9.40 8.38 8.33
C GLU A 81 8.96 7.12 7.60
N LEU A 82 8.29 7.28 6.45
CA LEU A 82 7.80 6.16 5.65
C LEU A 82 8.77 5.85 4.51
N VAL A 83 9.22 4.60 4.42
CA VAL A 83 10.04 4.11 3.32
C VAL A 83 9.23 3.09 2.54
N VAL A 84 8.94 3.39 1.27
CA VAL A 84 8.13 2.52 0.40
C VAL A 84 9.03 1.76 -0.56
N HIS A 85 8.89 0.44 -0.58
CA HIS A 85 9.53 -0.46 -1.53
C HIS A 85 8.47 -1.09 -2.42
N LEU A 86 8.46 -0.69 -3.70
CA LEU A 86 7.64 -1.35 -4.73
C LEU A 86 8.51 -2.40 -5.41
N ASN A 87 8.24 -3.67 -5.13
CA ASN A 87 9.03 -4.79 -5.60
C ASN A 87 8.29 -5.59 -6.67
N ASP A 88 8.99 -5.95 -7.74
CA ASP A 88 8.55 -6.94 -8.73
C ASP A 88 9.77 -7.62 -9.35
N LEU A 89 9.55 -8.60 -10.22
CA LEU A 89 10.61 -9.24 -10.98
C LEU A 89 11.24 -8.26 -11.99
N PHE A 90 12.45 -8.60 -12.43
CA PHE A 90 13.12 -7.87 -13.51
C PHE A 90 12.24 -7.80 -14.76
N ALA A 91 12.29 -6.65 -15.43
CA ALA A 91 11.49 -6.33 -16.60
C ALA A 91 9.97 -6.20 -16.35
N ASN A 92 9.49 -6.14 -15.12
CA ASN A 92 8.19 -5.50 -14.84
C ASN A 92 8.21 -3.99 -15.18
#